data_AF-A0A9D8PY64-F1
#
_entry.id   AF-A0A9D8PY64-F1
#
_cell.length_a   1.000
_cell.length_b   1.000
_cell.length_c   1.000
_cell.angle_alpha   90.00
_cell.angle_beta   90.00
_cell.angle_gamma   90.00
#
_symmetry.space_group_name_H-M   'P 1'
#
loop_
_entity.id
_entity.type
_entity.pdbx_description
1 polymer ?
#
loop_
_entity_poly.entity_id
_entity_poly.type
_entity_poly.pdbx_seq_one_letter_code
_entity_poly.pdbx_strand_id
1 'polypeptide(L)' 'MSTAFERITIGVPRIIGAHTFTAGEIKRFASAWDPQRFHMDEAEAEASSFGALAASGWHTA' A
#
# COMPACT_ATOMS: atom_id res chain seq x y z
N MET A 1 4.23 -19.85 12.44
CA MET A 1 4.39 -21.21 11.86
C MET A 1 4.11 -21.11 10.38
N SER A 2 5.08 -21.50 9.53
CA SER A 2 4.87 -21.52 8.07
C SER A 2 3.87 -22.63 7.71
N THR A 3 2.87 -22.32 6.88
CA THR A 3 1.95 -23.33 6.34
C THR A 3 2.66 -24.05 5.20
N ALA A 4 2.88 -25.36 5.34
CA ALA A 4 3.41 -26.18 4.24
C ALA A 4 2.41 -26.24 3.08
N PHE A 5 2.90 -26.37 1.83
CA PHE A 5 2.05 -26.39 0.63
C PHE A 5 0.99 -27.51 0.69
N GLU A 6 1.37 -28.68 1.22
CA GLU A 6 0.51 -29.86 1.37
C GLU A 6 -0.67 -29.64 2.33
N ARG A 7 -0.68 -28.52 3.09
CA ARG A 7 -1.74 -28.18 4.05
C ARG A 7 -2.63 -27.04 3.58
N ILE A 8 -2.42 -26.52 2.37
CA ILE A 8 -3.27 -25.49 1.78
C ILE A 8 -4.56 -26.15 1.27
N THR A 9 -5.69 -25.71 1.80
CA THR A 9 -7.02 -26.19 1.37
C THR A 9 -7.69 -25.13 0.50
N ILE A 10 -8.16 -25.51 -0.68
CA ILE A 10 -8.84 -24.60 -1.61
C ILE A 10 -10.11 -24.06 -0.94
N GLY A 11 -10.33 -22.76 -1.08
CA GLY A 11 -11.52 -22.09 -0.54
C GLY A 11 -11.44 -21.73 0.94
N VAL A 12 -10.34 -22.04 1.64
CA VAL A 12 -10.15 -21.63 3.04
C VAL A 12 -9.51 -20.24 3.10
N PRO A 13 -10.22 -19.19 3.55
CA PRO A 13 -9.64 -17.86 3.68
C PRO A 13 -8.63 -17.82 4.83
N ARG A 14 -7.62 -16.95 4.72
CA ARG A 14 -6.62 -16.74 5.76
C ARG A 14 -6.52 -15.27 6.12
N ILE A 15 -6.54 -14.97 7.41
CA ILE A 15 -6.28 -13.64 7.93
C ILE A 15 -4.76 -13.46 8.01
N ILE A 16 -4.24 -12.45 7.33
CA ILE A 16 -2.78 -12.14 7.27
C ILE A 16 -2.40 -10.96 8.18
N GLY A 17 -3.38 -10.33 8.83
CA GLY A 17 -3.19 -9.17 9.69
C GLY A 17 -3.64 -7.87 9.01
N ALA A 18 -3.30 -6.75 9.64
CA ALA A 18 -3.54 -5.41 9.15
C ALA A 18 -2.29 -4.56 9.35
N HIS A 19 -2.08 -3.59 8.46
CA HIS A 19 -0.99 -2.63 8.54
C HIS A 19 -1.54 -1.23 8.25
N THR A 20 -1.18 -0.27 9.09
CA THR A 20 -1.54 1.13 8.89
C THR A 20 -0.35 1.84 8.27
N PHE A 21 -0.52 2.31 7.03
CA PHE A 21 0.51 3.08 6.35
C PHE A 21 0.55 4.51 6.89
N THR A 22 1.75 4.97 7.24
CA THR A 22 2.00 6.37 7.58
C THR A 22 2.30 7.19 6.32
N ALA A 23 2.05 8.50 6.36
CA ALA A 23 2.41 9.41 5.27
C ALA A 23 3.91 9.34 4.92
N GLY A 24 4.78 9.18 5.93
CA GLY A 24 6.22 9.04 5.73
C GLY A 24 6.59 7.77 4.94
N GLU A 25 5.96 6.63 5.25
CA GLU A 25 6.17 5.39 4.50
C GLU A 25 5.69 5.51 3.07
N ILE A 26 4.52 6.13 2.86
CA ILE A 26 3.94 6.39 1.54
C ILE A 26 4.93 7.18 0.68
N LYS A 27 5.38 8.34 1.18
CA LYS A 27 6.31 9.21 0.45
C LYS A 27 7.66 8.55 0.22
N ARG A 28 8.19 7.82 1.21
CA ARG A 28 9.45 7.07 1.08
C ARG A 28 9.37 6.04 -0.04
N PHE A 29 8.30 5.24 -0.10
CA PHE A 29 8.12 4.27 -1.18
C PHE A 29 7.97 4.97 -2.53
N ALA A 30 7.08 5.97 -2.61
CA ALA A 30 6.81 6.71 -3.83
C ALA A 30 8.08 7.37 -4.40
N SER A 31 8.92 7.95 -3.55
CA SER A 31 10.19 8.57 -3.97
C SER A 31 11.14 7.62 -4.71
N ALA A 32 11.05 6.33 -4.42
CA ALA A 32 11.94 5.32 -4.99
C ALA A 32 11.32 4.60 -6.19
N TRP A 33 10.00 4.46 -6.24
CA TRP A 33 9.34 3.54 -7.18
C TRP A 33 8.18 4.14 -7.98
N ASP A 34 7.52 5.16 -7.46
CA ASP A 34 6.32 5.73 -8.09
C ASP A 34 6.15 7.23 -7.73
N PRO A 35 6.98 8.12 -8.28
CA PRO A 35 7.06 9.52 -7.84
C PRO A 35 5.94 10.40 -8.45
N GLN A 36 4.71 9.89 -8.49
CA GLN A 36 3.56 10.71 -8.85
C GLN A 36 3.28 11.73 -7.74
N ARG A 37 2.99 12.98 -8.13
CA ARG A 37 2.83 14.12 -7.22
C ARG A 37 1.85 13.87 -6.06
N PHE A 38 0.73 13.19 -6.31
CA PHE A 38 -0.27 12.86 -5.28
C PHE A 38 0.15 11.72 -4.30
N HIS A 39 1.33 11.13 -4.47
CA HIS A 39 1.98 10.24 -3.50
C HIS A 39 3.08 10.93 -2.69
N MET A 40 3.47 12.15 -3.07
CA MET A 40 4.67 12.82 -2.58
C MET A 40 4.34 14.04 -1.71
N ASP A 41 3.24 14.73 -2.01
CA ASP A 41 2.86 15.98 -1.36
C ASP A 41 1.35 16.05 -1.13
N GLU A 42 0.94 16.45 0.07
CA GLU A 42 -0.46 16.53 0.47
C GLU A 42 -1.24 17.62 -0.29
N ALA A 43 -0.61 18.77 -0.54
CA ALA A 43 -1.28 19.89 -1.22
C ALA A 43 -1.48 19.59 -2.71
N GLU A 44 -0.49 18.98 -3.36
CA GLU A 44 -0.64 18.48 -4.73
C GLU A 44 -1.65 17.33 -4.82
N ALA A 45 -1.76 16.52 -3.77
CA ALA A 45 -2.73 15.44 -3.71
C ALA A 45 -4.18 15.93 -3.54
N GLU A 46 -4.39 17.04 -2.82
CA GLU A 46 -5.71 17.70 -2.69
C GLU A 46 -6.26 18.12 -4.06
N ALA A 47 -5.38 18.59 -4.95
CA ALA A 47 -5.75 18.94 -6.33
C ALA A 47 -5.91 17.73 -7.27
N SER A 48 -5.66 16.51 -6.79
CA SER A 48 -5.79 15.27 -7.57
C SER A 48 -7.19 14.65 -7.43
N SER A 49 -7.49 13.66 -8.27
CA SER A 49 -8.72 12.87 -8.15
C SER A 49 -8.86 12.12 -6.83
N PHE A 50 -7.77 11.95 -6.07
CA PHE A 50 -7.81 11.33 -4.75
C PHE A 50 -8.23 12.30 -3.64
N GLY A 51 -8.07 13.61 -3.84
CA GLY A 51 -8.42 14.65 -2.86
C GLY A 51 -7.60 14.63 -1.56
N ALA A 52 -6.63 13.74 -1.43
CA ALA A 52 -5.72 13.59 -0.30
C ALA A 52 -4.52 12.72 -0.70
N LEU A 53 -3.47 12.72 0.11
CA LEU A 53 -2.30 11.87 -0.08
C LEU A 53 -2.71 10.40 -0.18
N ALA A 54 -2.35 9.75 -1.28
CA ALA A 54 -2.64 8.34 -1.51
C ALA A 54 -1.35 7.52 -1.53
N ALA A 55 -1.41 6.26 -1.10
CA ALA A 55 -0.32 5.31 -1.34
C ALA A 55 -0.31 4.89 -2.82
N SER A 56 0.88 4.62 -3.36
CA SER A 56 0.99 3.95 -4.67
C SER A 56 0.36 2.55 -4.59
N GLY A 57 -0.33 2.13 -5.65
CA GLY A 57 -0.87 0.77 -5.75
C GLY A 57 0.20 -0.31 -5.60
N TRP A 58 1.42 -0.03 -6.08
CA TRP A 58 2.59 -0.91 -5.91
C TRP A 58 3.05 -1.05 -4.45
N HIS A 59 2.76 -0.07 -3.60
CA HIS A 59 3.06 -0.14 -2.17
C HIS A 59 2.07 -1.03 -1.40
N THR A 60 0.87 -1.25 -1.98
CA THR A 60 -0.23 -2.00 -1.34
C THR A 60 -0.36 -3.44 -1.82
N ALA A 61 0.37 -3.82 -2.88
CA ALA A 61 0.27 -5.11 -3.56
C ALA A 61 1.01 -6.26 -2.85
#